data_AF-A0A8T2HM99-F1
#
_entry.id   AF-A0A8T2HM99-F1
#
_cell.length_a   1.000
_cell.length_b   1.000
_cell.length_c   1.000
_cell.angle_alpha   90.00
_cell.angle_beta   90.00
_cell.angle_gamma   90.00
#
_symmetry.space_group_name_H-M   'P 1'
#
loop_
_entity.id
_entity.type
_entity.pdbx_description
1 polymer ?
#
loop_
_entity_poly.entity_id
_entity_poly.type
_entity_poly.pdbx_seq_one_letter_code
_entity_poly.pdbx_strand_id
1 'polypeptide(L)'
;MDLLFCFRPNQTCRGISVLPAFSISNLSAVNRFRSTTSLRFGFPATPFRRTPNFTFKTHAKRKNKTSTFDPKPNKVEELIIEEEEEEEEEEEIVLPEEIQENQDELLLDDEYDEDDDDDFEFDESEEELYAGDGGGGGGIKLAGTLWDKVALALAVKVCESFDGDLGIYAFKTLPNSTIQVRIERLTNKFGSPTMEDIEAFSTIYRAKLAEAELAKSIPDNISLEVSSPGVERVVRIPQDLDRYKDRPMYVRYTNEDTETEGDGIFRLVSFDVEAKICIWGIADIRVNREKAGKGRPLSKKQREWRLETAFESLRLVRLHSEC
;
A
#
# COMPACT_ATOMS: atom_id res chain seq x y z
N MET A 1 -57.47 -17.37 34.26
CA MET A 1 -56.50 -16.70 35.14
C MET A 1 -55.70 -15.77 34.27
N ASP A 2 -56.07 -14.50 34.38
CA ASP A 2 -55.70 -13.39 33.52
C ASP A 2 -54.29 -12.88 33.79
N LEU A 3 -53.65 -12.34 32.75
CA LEU A 3 -53.08 -10.99 32.77
C LEU A 3 -52.72 -10.54 31.35
N LEU A 4 -53.71 -9.89 30.74
CA LEU A 4 -53.58 -8.96 29.64
C LEU A 4 -52.96 -7.65 30.16
N PHE A 5 -52.00 -7.09 29.43
CA PHE A 5 -51.80 -5.64 29.41
C PHE A 5 -51.90 -5.15 27.97
N CYS A 6 -53.07 -4.60 27.66
CA CYS A 6 -53.29 -3.76 26.50
C CYS A 6 -52.93 -2.32 26.88
N PHE A 7 -52.17 -1.62 26.05
CA PHE A 7 -52.31 -0.17 25.90
C PHE A 7 -52.31 0.17 24.42
N ARG A 8 -53.44 0.70 23.96
CA ARG A 8 -53.65 1.32 22.65
C ARG A 8 -53.84 2.84 22.83
N PRO A 9 -53.71 3.63 21.74
CA PRO A 9 -53.39 5.06 21.76
C PRO A 9 -54.62 5.98 21.63
N ASN A 10 -54.47 7.25 21.99
CA ASN A 10 -55.34 8.39 21.62
C ASN A 10 -54.43 9.42 20.88
N GLN A 11 -54.66 9.83 19.63
CA GLN A 11 -55.65 10.81 19.11
C GLN A 11 -55.69 12.12 19.94
N THR A 12 -55.68 13.37 19.44
CA THR A 12 -55.79 14.01 18.11
C THR A 12 -55.60 15.54 18.28
N CYS A 13 -54.91 16.18 17.31
CA CYS A 13 -55.15 17.47 16.63
C CYS A 13 -55.26 18.86 17.34
N ARG A 14 -54.76 19.86 16.54
CA ARG A 14 -54.99 21.34 16.49
C ARG A 14 -54.09 22.17 17.42
N GLY A 15 -53.39 23.24 17.01
CA GLY A 15 -53.22 23.99 15.75
C GLY A 15 -52.45 25.30 16.08
N ILE A 16 -51.92 26.01 15.06
CA ILE A 16 -51.77 27.49 14.95
C ILE A 16 -50.92 28.18 16.08
N SER A 17 -49.87 28.99 15.93
CA SER A 17 -49.22 29.75 14.86
C SER A 17 -48.04 30.56 15.47
N VAL A 18 -47.27 31.22 14.59
CA VAL A 18 -46.50 32.49 14.77
C VAL A 18 -45.11 32.45 15.44
N LEU A 19 -44.12 32.82 14.61
CA LEU A 19 -42.76 33.30 14.93
C LEU A 19 -42.79 34.62 15.72
N PRO A 20 -41.65 35.03 16.31
CA PRO A 20 -41.06 36.23 15.70
C PRO A 20 -39.55 36.13 15.48
N ALA A 21 -39.15 36.84 14.43
CA ALA A 21 -37.79 37.20 14.12
C ALA A 21 -37.23 38.20 15.13
N PHE A 22 -35.93 38.12 15.39
CA PHE A 22 -35.12 39.27 15.78
C PHE A 22 -33.88 39.31 14.89
N SER A 23 -33.65 40.46 14.27
CA SER A 23 -32.45 40.81 13.52
C SER A 23 -31.93 42.17 13.99
N ILE A 24 -30.67 42.43 13.60
CA ILE A 24 -29.95 43.71 13.56
C ILE A 24 -29.31 44.06 14.94
N SER A 25 -28.03 44.41 15.11
CA SER A 25 -27.08 45.15 14.26
C SER A 25 -25.62 44.99 14.70
N ASN A 26 -24.73 45.21 13.73
CA ASN A 26 -23.34 45.64 13.84
C ASN A 26 -23.07 46.74 14.87
N LEU A 27 -21.93 46.68 15.57
CA LEU A 27 -21.12 47.84 15.95
C LEU A 27 -19.63 47.48 16.00
N SER A 28 -18.85 48.20 15.19
CA SER A 28 -17.41 48.32 15.27
C SER A 28 -17.01 49.37 16.31
N ALA A 29 -16.06 49.08 17.21
CA ALA A 29 -15.17 50.09 17.79
C ALA A 29 -13.99 49.46 18.55
N VAL A 30 -12.80 49.65 17.96
CA VAL A 30 -11.53 50.02 18.58
C VAL A 30 -11.55 50.23 20.11
N ASN A 31 -10.68 49.52 20.83
CA ASN A 31 -9.87 50.13 21.89
C ASN A 31 -8.55 49.40 22.13
N ARG A 32 -7.46 50.15 21.96
CA ARG A 32 -6.12 49.84 22.45
C ARG A 32 -6.09 50.08 23.96
N PHE A 33 -5.53 49.16 24.74
CA PHE A 33 -4.74 49.53 25.90
C PHE A 33 -3.60 48.54 26.11
N ARG A 34 -2.40 49.09 26.25
CA ARG A 34 -1.17 48.44 26.68
C ARG A 34 -1.27 48.16 28.19
N SER A 35 -0.71 47.05 28.69
CA SER A 35 0.60 47.05 29.35
C SER A 35 0.88 45.74 30.13
N THR A 36 2.03 45.14 29.83
CA THR A 36 3.02 44.51 30.73
C THR A 36 2.55 43.73 31.97
N THR A 37 2.76 42.41 31.97
CA THR A 37 3.38 41.74 33.13
C THR A 37 4.14 40.49 32.70
N SER A 38 5.46 40.53 32.87
CA SER A 38 6.36 39.39 32.79
C SER A 38 6.28 38.63 34.11
N LEU A 39 5.86 37.37 34.08
CA LEU A 39 6.08 36.44 35.17
C LEU A 39 6.81 35.20 34.64
N ARG A 40 8.10 35.15 34.95
CA ARG A 40 8.97 34.00 34.78
C ARG A 40 8.66 33.03 35.93
N PHE A 41 8.13 31.85 35.62
CA PHE A 41 8.16 30.72 36.53
C PHE A 41 9.23 29.75 36.05
N GLY A 42 10.34 29.73 36.80
CA GLY A 42 11.37 28.71 36.69
C GLY A 42 10.91 27.45 37.43
N PHE A 43 10.99 26.31 36.75
CA PHE A 43 10.88 24.99 37.36
C PHE A 43 12.25 24.27 37.29
N PRO A 44 12.55 23.43 38.30
CA PRO A 44 13.90 22.98 38.59
C PRO A 44 14.38 21.89 37.62
N ALA A 45 15.68 21.93 37.33
CA ALA A 45 16.40 20.93 36.57
C ALA A 45 16.38 19.55 37.26
N THR A 46 15.90 18.53 36.55
CA THR A 46 16.10 17.12 36.90
C THR A 46 17.29 16.55 36.12
N PRO A 47 18.07 15.62 36.72
CA PRO A 47 19.36 15.22 36.19
C PRO A 47 19.24 14.34 34.94
N PHE A 48 20.11 14.64 33.97
CA PHE A 48 20.43 13.82 32.80
C PHE A 48 20.56 12.33 33.15
N ARG A 49 19.67 11.49 32.61
CA ARG A 49 19.96 10.07 32.39
C ARG A 49 20.34 9.88 30.92
N ARG A 50 21.64 9.77 30.68
CA ARG A 50 22.18 9.28 29.40
C ARG A 50 21.74 7.82 29.22
N THR A 51 20.87 7.56 28.25
CA THR A 51 20.68 6.22 27.70
C THR A 51 21.66 6.00 26.55
N PRO A 52 22.21 4.79 26.37
CA PRO A 52 23.29 4.57 25.43
C PRO A 52 22.75 4.47 23.99
N ASN A 53 23.34 5.24 23.08
CA ASN A 53 23.22 5.03 21.64
C ASN A 53 23.82 3.67 21.28
N PHE A 54 22.98 2.66 21.05
CA PHE A 54 23.45 1.37 20.54
C PHE A 54 23.55 1.44 19.02
N THR A 55 24.72 1.83 18.53
CA THR A 55 25.14 1.61 17.14
C THR A 55 25.95 0.33 17.08
N PHE A 56 25.44 -0.72 16.42
CA PHE A 56 26.22 -1.92 16.16
C PHE A 56 27.19 -1.64 14.99
N LYS A 57 28.40 -1.21 15.31
CA LYS A 57 29.55 -1.26 14.39
C LYS A 57 30.52 -2.32 14.88
N THR A 58 30.48 -3.51 14.31
CA THR A 58 31.51 -4.53 14.55
C THR A 58 32.47 -4.56 13.36
N HIS A 59 33.71 -4.11 13.61
CA HIS A 59 34.84 -4.31 12.73
C HIS A 59 35.27 -5.78 12.75
N ALA A 60 35.20 -6.47 11.62
CA ALA A 60 35.84 -7.77 11.46
C ALA A 60 37.22 -7.60 10.80
N LYS A 61 38.28 -7.72 11.61
CA LYS A 61 39.64 -7.97 11.12
C LYS A 61 39.82 -9.47 10.92
N ARG A 62 40.24 -9.84 9.70
CA ARG A 62 40.77 -11.16 9.32
C ARG A 62 41.81 -11.69 10.32
N LYS A 63 41.83 -13.02 10.51
CA LYS A 63 43.07 -13.83 10.42
C LYS A 63 42.76 -15.33 10.31
N ASN A 64 43.44 -15.95 9.35
CA ASN A 64 43.53 -17.38 9.07
C ASN A 64 44.11 -18.16 10.26
N LYS A 65 43.69 -19.42 10.45
CA LYS A 65 44.54 -20.62 10.25
C LYS A 65 43.95 -21.90 10.90
N THR A 66 44.08 -22.98 10.12
CA THR A 66 44.47 -24.34 10.53
C THR A 66 43.45 -25.20 11.26
N SER A 67 42.85 -26.11 10.48
CA SER A 67 42.19 -27.34 10.94
C SER A 67 43.23 -28.34 11.44
N THR A 68 42.99 -28.92 12.62
CA THR A 68 43.73 -30.04 13.18
C THR A 68 42.69 -31.12 13.48
N PHE A 69 42.75 -32.22 12.74
CA PHE A 69 42.05 -33.47 13.05
C PHE A 69 42.84 -34.23 14.12
N ASP A 70 42.13 -34.98 14.97
CA ASP A 70 42.59 -36.28 15.46
C ASP A 70 41.42 -37.10 16.08
N PRO A 71 41.53 -38.45 16.14
CA PRO A 71 40.46 -39.37 15.77
C PRO A 71 40.19 -40.44 16.87
N LYS A 72 39.36 -41.47 16.56
CA LYS A 72 39.46 -42.93 16.92
C LYS A 72 38.08 -43.65 16.96
N PRO A 73 37.97 -45.00 16.99
CA PRO A 73 38.15 -45.89 15.83
C PRO A 73 37.14 -47.08 15.82
N ASN A 74 37.21 -47.95 14.81
CA ASN A 74 36.86 -49.40 14.77
C ASN A 74 36.31 -49.73 13.36
N LYS A 75 36.63 -50.84 12.70
CA LYS A 75 37.60 -51.92 12.87
C LYS A 75 37.49 -52.72 11.55
N VAL A 76 38.59 -52.75 10.80
CA VAL A 76 39.24 -53.87 10.05
C VAL A 76 38.34 -55.09 9.75
N GLU A 77 38.21 -55.59 8.51
CA GLU A 77 39.18 -56.37 7.68
C GLU A 77 38.46 -56.67 6.33
N GLU A 78 39.02 -56.92 5.14
CA GLU A 78 40.35 -56.99 4.48
C GLU A 78 40.00 -57.70 3.12
N LEU A 79 40.44 -57.35 1.91
CA LEU A 79 41.73 -57.65 1.27
C LEU A 79 41.67 -57.22 -0.24
N ILE A 80 42.70 -56.48 -0.70
CA ILE A 80 43.59 -56.73 -1.88
C ILE A 80 42.97 -56.65 -3.30
N ILE A 81 43.21 -55.59 -4.12
CA ILE A 81 44.38 -55.27 -5.02
C ILE A 81 44.36 -56.18 -6.29
N GLU A 82 44.39 -55.72 -7.55
CA GLU A 82 45.41 -54.93 -8.30
C GLU A 82 44.90 -54.61 -9.74
N GLU A 83 45.34 -53.47 -10.33
CA GLU A 83 45.75 -53.24 -11.76
C GLU A 83 44.72 -53.45 -12.92
N GLU A 84 44.72 -52.82 -14.10
CA GLU A 84 45.57 -51.89 -14.86
C GLU A 84 44.76 -51.38 -16.10
N GLU A 85 45.35 -50.40 -16.80
CA GLU A 85 45.16 -49.85 -18.17
C GLU A 85 44.19 -50.50 -19.18
N GLU A 86 43.58 -49.67 -20.05
CA GLU A 86 43.44 -49.93 -21.50
C GLU A 86 42.92 -48.67 -22.25
N GLU A 87 43.77 -48.12 -23.13
CA GLU A 87 43.42 -47.28 -24.29
C GLU A 87 43.28 -48.17 -25.54
N GLU A 88 42.83 -47.56 -26.65
CA GLU A 88 42.64 -48.10 -28.03
C GLU A 88 41.22 -48.67 -28.28
N GLU A 89 40.52 -48.47 -29.41
CA GLU A 89 40.94 -48.29 -30.82
C GLU A 89 39.96 -47.42 -31.63
N GLU A 90 40.48 -46.86 -32.72
CA GLU A 90 39.80 -46.19 -33.83
C GLU A 90 39.11 -47.20 -34.78
N GLU A 91 37.98 -46.84 -35.38
CA GLU A 91 37.58 -47.38 -36.70
C GLU A 91 37.12 -46.28 -37.65
N GLU A 92 37.74 -46.32 -38.82
CA GLU A 92 37.61 -45.53 -40.03
C GLU A 92 36.32 -45.85 -40.82
N ILE A 93 35.82 -44.91 -41.64
CA ILE A 93 35.43 -45.10 -43.07
C ILE A 93 34.67 -43.86 -43.58
N VAL A 94 35.32 -43.16 -44.51
CA VAL A 94 34.82 -42.07 -45.37
C VAL A 94 34.42 -42.65 -46.73
N LEU A 95 33.34 -42.18 -47.37
CA LEU A 95 33.16 -42.15 -48.83
C LEU A 95 32.06 -41.11 -49.23
N PRO A 96 32.05 -40.56 -50.48
CA PRO A 96 32.17 -39.12 -50.73
C PRO A 96 31.08 -38.49 -51.65
N GLU A 97 31.23 -37.19 -51.95
CA GLU A 97 30.47 -36.29 -52.84
C GLU A 97 30.23 -36.82 -54.28
N GLU A 98 29.04 -36.55 -54.86
CA GLU A 98 28.83 -35.89 -56.19
C GLU A 98 27.35 -35.94 -56.69
N ILE A 99 26.73 -34.75 -56.79
CA ILE A 99 25.88 -34.19 -57.87
C ILE A 99 24.69 -35.00 -58.46
N GLN A 100 23.44 -34.53 -58.26
CA GLN A 100 22.44 -34.29 -59.33
C GLN A 100 21.22 -33.50 -58.80
N GLU A 101 21.15 -32.23 -59.21
CA GLU A 101 19.93 -31.46 -59.61
C GLU A 101 18.65 -31.56 -58.77
N ASN A 102 18.32 -30.48 -58.04
CA ASN A 102 17.17 -29.61 -58.35
C ASN A 102 17.20 -28.36 -57.46
N GLN A 103 17.65 -27.26 -58.07
CA GLN A 103 17.34 -25.90 -57.65
C GLN A 103 15.83 -25.68 -57.77
N ASP A 104 15.23 -25.12 -56.72
CA ASP A 104 14.23 -24.04 -56.77
C ASP A 104 14.03 -23.60 -55.31
N GLU A 105 14.77 -22.59 -54.85
CA GLU A 105 14.36 -21.18 -54.87
C GLU A 105 13.80 -20.79 -53.48
N LEU A 106 14.28 -19.65 -52.94
CA LEU A 106 13.96 -19.02 -51.63
C LEU A 106 14.98 -19.26 -50.49
N LEU A 107 16.19 -18.74 -50.68
CA LEU A 107 16.88 -18.07 -49.57
C LEU A 107 16.60 -16.58 -49.72
N LEU A 108 15.50 -16.13 -49.13
CA LEU A 108 15.27 -14.71 -48.91
C LEU A 108 16.21 -14.28 -47.78
N ASP A 109 16.92 -13.22 -48.14
CA ASP A 109 17.75 -12.38 -47.31
C ASP A 109 16.78 -11.51 -46.49
N ASP A 110 16.41 -11.98 -45.30
CA ASP A 110 15.73 -11.16 -44.30
C ASP A 110 16.72 -10.92 -43.16
N GLU A 111 17.46 -9.82 -43.33
CA GLU A 111 18.03 -9.02 -42.26
C GLU A 111 16.93 -8.77 -41.22
N TYR A 112 16.91 -9.59 -40.16
CA TYR A 112 16.10 -9.31 -38.97
C TYR A 112 16.74 -8.12 -38.28
N ASP A 113 16.21 -6.94 -38.59
CA ASP A 113 16.40 -5.70 -37.84
C ASP A 113 15.90 -5.97 -36.40
N GLU A 114 16.79 -6.43 -35.52
CA GLU A 114 16.59 -6.50 -34.07
C GLU A 114 16.69 -5.09 -33.48
N ASP A 115 15.79 -4.19 -33.89
CA ASP A 115 15.66 -2.85 -33.32
C ASP A 115 14.17 -2.49 -33.22
N ASP A 116 13.42 -3.25 -32.42
CA ASP A 116 12.18 -2.76 -31.81
C ASP A 116 11.94 -3.48 -30.48
N ASP A 117 12.94 -3.41 -29.60
CA ASP A 117 12.66 -3.39 -28.17
C ASP A 117 11.90 -2.09 -27.91
N ASP A 118 10.59 -2.13 -28.15
CA ASP A 118 9.59 -1.19 -27.66
C ASP A 118 9.57 -1.34 -26.12
N ASP A 119 10.68 -0.93 -25.50
CA ASP A 119 10.81 -0.66 -24.08
C ASP A 119 9.86 0.50 -23.82
N PHE A 120 8.59 0.14 -23.60
CA PHE A 120 7.59 1.02 -23.03
C PHE A 120 8.10 1.34 -21.64
N GLU A 121 9.02 2.30 -21.58
CA GLU A 121 9.50 2.96 -20.40
C GLU A 121 8.24 3.56 -19.78
N PHE A 122 7.62 2.78 -18.90
CA PHE A 122 6.60 3.25 -18.00
C PHE A 122 7.35 4.30 -17.20
N ASP A 123 7.23 5.56 -17.65
CA ASP A 123 7.59 6.74 -16.88
C ASP A 123 6.66 6.70 -15.67
N GLU A 124 7.01 5.80 -14.75
CA GLU A 124 6.61 5.77 -13.37
C GLU A 124 7.28 7.02 -12.81
N SER A 125 6.74 8.18 -13.19
CA SER A 125 7.07 9.44 -12.60
C SER A 125 6.99 9.14 -11.10
N GLU A 126 8.14 9.16 -10.43
CA GLU A 126 8.34 8.66 -9.08
C GLU A 126 7.67 9.67 -8.12
N GLU A 127 6.36 9.87 -8.30
CA GLU A 127 5.50 10.69 -7.47
C GLU A 127 5.52 10.01 -6.11
N GLU A 128 6.19 10.67 -5.16
CA GLU A 128 6.32 10.16 -3.80
C GLU A 128 4.93 9.79 -3.26
N LEU A 129 4.73 8.52 -2.97
CA LEU A 129 3.44 8.00 -2.56
C LEU A 129 3.04 8.60 -1.19
N TYR A 130 1.94 9.33 -1.16
CA TYR A 130 1.34 9.89 0.06
C TYR A 130 -0.17 9.67 0.11
N ALA A 131 -0.73 9.59 1.32
CA ALA A 131 -2.16 9.38 1.50
C ALA A 131 -2.99 10.51 0.87
N GLY A 132 -3.92 10.17 -0.02
CA GLY A 132 -4.80 11.15 -0.66
C GLY A 132 -4.31 11.70 -2.00
N ASP A 133 -3.28 11.10 -2.62
CA ASP A 133 -2.75 11.48 -3.94
C ASP A 133 -3.71 11.23 -5.12
N GLY A 134 -4.85 10.56 -4.91
CA GLY A 134 -5.79 10.16 -5.96
C GLY A 134 -5.32 8.99 -6.83
N GLY A 135 -4.19 8.37 -6.50
CA GLY A 135 -3.59 7.22 -7.18
C GLY A 135 -3.32 6.07 -6.21
N GLY A 136 -2.04 5.71 -6.04
CA GLY A 136 -1.60 4.64 -5.15
C GLY A 136 -1.90 4.91 -3.67
N GLY A 137 -1.87 6.18 -3.28
CA GLY A 137 -2.24 6.67 -1.96
C GLY A 137 -3.73 6.80 -1.67
N GLY A 138 -4.59 6.51 -2.66
CA GLY A 138 -6.03 6.59 -2.52
C GLY A 138 -6.57 8.03 -2.44
N GLY A 139 -7.85 8.17 -2.13
CA GLY A 139 -8.49 9.46 -1.95
C GLY A 139 -8.86 10.17 -3.26
N ILE A 140 -9.15 11.46 -3.19
CA ILE A 140 -9.75 12.22 -4.28
C ILE A 140 -8.84 13.40 -4.66
N LYS A 141 -8.34 13.41 -5.89
CA LYS A 141 -7.51 14.49 -6.45
C LYS A 141 -8.19 15.10 -7.68
N LEU A 142 -8.81 16.25 -7.49
CA LEU A 142 -9.49 16.97 -8.57
C LEU A 142 -8.50 17.89 -9.30
N ALA A 143 -8.70 18.11 -10.60
CA ALA A 143 -7.87 18.99 -11.42
C ALA A 143 -8.18 20.48 -11.18
N GLY A 144 -9.26 20.78 -10.47
CA GLY A 144 -9.74 22.14 -10.21
C GLY A 144 -10.68 22.66 -11.30
N THR A 145 -11.20 21.77 -12.14
CA THR A 145 -12.18 22.15 -13.17
C THR A 145 -13.59 22.24 -12.59
N LEU A 146 -14.50 22.90 -13.31
CA LEU A 146 -15.90 23.02 -12.90
C LEU A 146 -16.65 21.68 -12.97
N TRP A 147 -16.18 20.73 -13.80
CA TRP A 147 -16.87 19.46 -14.05
C TRP A 147 -16.39 18.34 -13.12
N ASP A 148 -15.22 18.47 -12.50
CA ASP A 148 -14.62 17.43 -11.64
C ASP A 148 -15.59 16.92 -10.56
N LYS A 149 -16.31 17.85 -9.91
CA LYS A 149 -17.28 17.53 -8.85
C LYS A 149 -18.51 16.80 -9.39
N VAL A 150 -18.92 17.12 -10.62
CA VAL A 150 -20.04 16.45 -11.28
C VAL A 150 -19.64 15.00 -11.60
N ALA A 151 -18.47 14.80 -12.19
CA ALA A 151 -17.92 13.49 -12.47
C ALA A 151 -17.79 12.63 -11.19
N LEU A 152 -17.19 13.18 -10.13
CA LEU A 152 -17.09 12.50 -8.84
C LEU A 152 -18.47 12.11 -8.27
N ALA A 153 -19.43 13.02 -8.30
CA ALA A 153 -20.79 12.75 -7.81
C ALA A 153 -21.48 11.63 -8.60
N LEU A 154 -21.24 11.56 -9.91
CA LEU A 154 -21.72 10.46 -10.74
C LEU A 154 -21.06 9.14 -10.35
N ALA A 155 -19.73 9.11 -10.17
CA ALA A 155 -19.01 7.91 -9.72
C ALA A 155 -19.54 7.38 -8.38
N VAL A 156 -19.79 8.27 -7.40
CA VAL A 156 -20.39 7.91 -6.11
C VAL A 156 -21.76 7.28 -6.31
N LYS A 157 -22.62 7.87 -7.15
CA LYS A 157 -23.93 7.28 -7.50
C LYS A 157 -23.83 5.93 -8.21
N VAL A 158 -22.73 5.66 -8.91
CA VAL A 158 -22.50 4.34 -9.51
C VAL A 158 -22.19 3.33 -8.42
N CYS A 159 -21.30 3.64 -7.46
CA CYS A 159 -21.04 2.76 -6.31
C CYS A 159 -22.32 2.43 -5.52
N GLU A 160 -23.21 3.41 -5.33
CA GLU A 160 -24.52 3.20 -4.68
C GLU A 160 -25.40 2.17 -5.41
N SER A 161 -25.19 1.96 -6.72
CA SER A 161 -25.94 0.99 -7.53
C SER A 161 -25.49 -0.47 -7.29
N PHE A 162 -24.39 -0.67 -6.55
CA PHE A 162 -23.85 -1.98 -6.20
C PHE A 162 -24.15 -2.36 -4.74
N ASP A 163 -25.21 -1.82 -4.14
CA ASP A 163 -25.66 -2.13 -2.77
C ASP A 163 -24.57 -1.95 -1.68
N GLY A 164 -23.57 -1.09 -1.95
CA GLY A 164 -22.44 -0.86 -1.06
C GLY A 164 -21.33 -1.93 -1.13
N ASP A 165 -21.40 -2.87 -2.06
CA ASP A 165 -20.32 -3.84 -2.30
C ASP A 165 -19.06 -3.17 -2.86
N LEU A 166 -19.24 -2.17 -3.72
CA LEU A 166 -18.15 -1.42 -4.35
C LEU A 166 -18.02 -0.02 -3.76
N GLY A 167 -16.78 0.41 -3.57
CA GLY A 167 -16.42 1.75 -3.14
C GLY A 167 -15.31 2.35 -4.00
N ILE A 168 -15.19 3.67 -3.94
CA ILE A 168 -14.08 4.40 -4.57
C ILE A 168 -12.88 4.37 -3.61
N TYR A 169 -11.80 3.72 -4.03
CA TYR A 169 -10.51 3.79 -3.35
C TYR A 169 -9.77 5.07 -3.72
N ALA A 170 -9.69 5.36 -5.02
CA ALA A 170 -9.06 6.57 -5.54
C ALA A 170 -9.85 7.17 -6.70
N PHE A 171 -9.85 8.49 -6.80
CA PHE A 171 -10.46 9.23 -7.89
C PHE A 171 -9.57 10.40 -8.28
N LYS A 172 -9.16 10.47 -9.54
CA LYS A 172 -8.33 11.54 -10.07
C LYS A 172 -8.93 12.05 -11.37
N THR A 173 -9.03 13.37 -11.49
CA THR A 173 -9.33 14.03 -12.78
C THR A 173 -8.09 14.74 -13.24
N LEU A 174 -7.84 14.72 -14.54
CA LEU A 174 -6.69 15.35 -15.17
C LEU A 174 -7.14 16.51 -16.09
N PRO A 175 -6.27 17.51 -16.33
CA PRO A 175 -6.58 18.64 -17.21
C PRO A 175 -6.91 18.26 -18.67
N ASN A 176 -6.50 17.08 -19.11
CA ASN A 176 -6.75 16.53 -20.46
C ASN A 176 -8.11 15.82 -20.58
N SER A 177 -9.10 16.18 -19.74
CA SER A 177 -10.43 15.53 -19.70
C SER A 177 -10.36 14.01 -19.46
N THR A 178 -9.38 13.55 -18.68
CA THR A 178 -9.26 12.14 -18.27
C THR A 178 -9.72 11.97 -16.84
N ILE A 179 -10.49 10.91 -16.59
CA ILE A 179 -10.91 10.44 -15.28
C ILE A 179 -10.23 9.11 -15.00
N GLN A 180 -9.54 9.01 -13.88
CA GLN A 180 -8.99 7.77 -13.35
C GLN A 180 -9.73 7.40 -12.07
N VAL A 181 -10.31 6.21 -12.05
CA VAL A 181 -11.04 5.69 -10.88
C VAL A 181 -10.46 4.35 -10.48
N ARG A 182 -10.04 4.24 -9.22
CA ARG A 182 -9.68 2.98 -8.59
C ARG A 182 -10.82 2.54 -7.71
N ILE A 183 -11.45 1.42 -8.04
CA ILE A 183 -12.56 0.85 -7.26
C ILE A 183 -12.08 -0.28 -6.37
N GLU A 184 -12.72 -0.45 -5.22
CA GLU A 184 -12.46 -1.56 -4.31
C GLU A 184 -13.77 -2.25 -3.93
N ARG A 185 -13.67 -3.55 -3.64
CA ARG A 185 -14.81 -4.32 -3.12
C ARG A 185 -14.78 -4.33 -1.60
N LEU A 186 -15.68 -3.61 -0.94
CA LEU A 186 -15.72 -3.41 0.51
C LEU A 186 -16.03 -4.68 1.30
N THR A 187 -16.81 -5.60 0.70
CA THR A 187 -17.14 -6.90 1.30
C THR A 187 -15.98 -7.91 1.30
N ASN A 188 -14.95 -7.68 0.48
CA ASN A 188 -13.77 -8.54 0.42
C ASN A 188 -12.73 -8.12 1.47
N LYS A 189 -12.16 -9.07 2.21
CA LYS A 189 -11.05 -8.81 3.17
C LYS A 189 -9.86 -8.08 2.52
N PHE A 190 -9.53 -8.40 1.28
CA PHE A 190 -8.40 -7.77 0.58
C PHE A 190 -8.78 -6.51 -0.18
N GLY A 191 -10.06 -6.28 -0.41
CA GLY A 191 -10.55 -5.13 -1.17
C GLY A 191 -10.22 -5.14 -2.64
N SER A 192 -9.95 -6.31 -3.21
CA SER A 192 -9.78 -6.46 -4.65
C SER A 192 -11.15 -6.68 -5.30
N PRO A 193 -11.54 -5.84 -6.27
CA PRO A 193 -12.69 -6.10 -7.13
C PRO A 193 -12.40 -7.26 -8.09
N THR A 194 -13.44 -7.88 -8.65
CA THR A 194 -13.28 -8.84 -9.75
C THR A 194 -13.21 -8.12 -11.11
N MET A 195 -12.91 -8.84 -12.19
CA MET A 195 -12.94 -8.23 -13.53
C MET A 195 -14.36 -7.80 -13.91
N GLU A 196 -15.36 -8.61 -13.56
CA GLU A 196 -16.78 -8.33 -13.80
C GLU A 196 -17.22 -7.06 -13.06
N ASP A 197 -16.70 -6.81 -11.85
CA ASP A 197 -16.97 -5.58 -11.11
C ASP A 197 -16.45 -4.34 -11.85
N ILE A 198 -15.24 -4.42 -12.39
CA ILE A 198 -14.59 -3.34 -13.13
C ILE A 198 -15.35 -3.06 -14.42
N GLU A 199 -15.72 -4.10 -15.16
CA GLU A 199 -16.51 -3.97 -16.39
C GLU A 199 -17.90 -3.36 -16.11
N ALA A 200 -18.62 -3.90 -15.12
CA ALA A 200 -19.95 -3.41 -14.76
C ALA A 200 -19.89 -1.94 -14.30
N PHE A 201 -18.93 -1.59 -13.45
CA PHE A 201 -18.73 -0.20 -13.01
C PHE A 201 -18.41 0.71 -14.19
N SER A 202 -17.49 0.31 -15.06
CA SER A 202 -17.07 1.06 -16.24
C SER A 202 -18.25 1.32 -17.19
N THR A 203 -19.07 0.30 -17.49
CA THR A 203 -20.25 0.44 -18.36
C THR A 203 -21.27 1.42 -17.77
N ILE A 204 -21.63 1.27 -16.50
CA ILE A 204 -22.63 2.14 -15.86
C ILE A 204 -22.11 3.57 -15.75
N TYR A 205 -20.84 3.74 -15.37
CA TYR A 205 -20.26 5.07 -15.21
C TYR A 205 -20.12 5.78 -16.55
N ARG A 206 -19.70 5.08 -17.60
CA ARG A 206 -19.65 5.62 -18.97
C ARG A 206 -21.02 6.09 -19.44
N ALA A 207 -22.08 5.33 -19.18
CA ALA A 207 -23.45 5.73 -19.53
C ALA A 207 -23.88 7.03 -18.82
N LYS A 208 -23.60 7.14 -17.52
CA LYS A 208 -23.87 8.38 -16.75
C LYS A 208 -23.04 9.58 -17.23
N LEU A 209 -21.79 9.35 -17.64
CA LEU A 209 -20.96 10.41 -18.22
C LEU A 209 -21.53 10.87 -19.56
N ALA A 210 -21.96 9.95 -20.44
CA ALA A 210 -22.58 10.30 -21.72
C ALA A 210 -23.87 11.14 -21.55
N GLU A 211 -24.71 10.81 -20.56
CA GLU A 211 -25.88 11.64 -20.21
C GLU A 211 -25.47 13.05 -19.77
N ALA A 212 -24.40 13.16 -18.98
CA ALA A 212 -23.87 14.43 -18.50
C ALA A 212 -23.18 15.26 -19.59
N GLU A 213 -22.56 14.62 -20.59
CA GLU A 213 -22.04 15.25 -21.82
C GLU A 213 -23.18 15.83 -22.67
N LEU A 214 -24.26 15.07 -22.87
CA LEU A 214 -25.45 15.54 -23.56
C LEU A 214 -26.10 16.74 -22.85
N ALA A 215 -26.09 16.74 -21.52
CA ALA A 215 -26.54 17.85 -20.69
C ALA A 215 -25.54 19.03 -20.63
N LYS A 216 -24.37 18.92 -21.29
CA LYS A 216 -23.28 19.91 -21.27
C LYS A 216 -22.82 20.28 -19.86
N SER A 217 -22.96 19.34 -18.93
CA SER A 217 -22.52 19.49 -17.54
C SER A 217 -21.05 19.08 -17.34
N ILE A 218 -20.52 18.27 -18.26
CA ILE A 218 -19.12 17.90 -18.37
C ILE A 218 -18.64 18.09 -19.83
N PRO A 219 -17.33 18.20 -20.08
CA PRO A 219 -16.78 18.32 -21.44
C PRO A 219 -17.12 17.12 -22.31
N ASP A 220 -17.16 17.33 -23.63
CA ASP A 220 -17.27 16.23 -24.58
C ASP A 220 -15.94 15.45 -24.67
N ASN A 221 -16.02 14.17 -25.06
CA ASN A 221 -14.88 13.27 -25.28
C ASN A 221 -14.02 13.00 -24.03
N ILE A 222 -14.66 12.68 -22.90
CA ILE A 222 -13.93 12.29 -21.69
C ILE A 222 -13.30 10.91 -21.84
N SER A 223 -12.02 10.81 -21.48
CA SER A 223 -11.35 9.53 -21.29
C SER A 223 -11.62 8.99 -19.88
N LEU A 224 -11.92 7.70 -19.76
CA LEU A 224 -12.18 7.05 -18.47
C LEU A 224 -11.35 5.77 -18.37
N GLU A 225 -10.57 5.72 -17.30
CA GLU A 225 -9.79 4.59 -16.84
C GLU A 225 -10.38 4.08 -15.52
N VAL A 226 -10.68 2.78 -15.46
CA VAL A 226 -11.17 2.12 -14.24
C VAL A 226 -10.22 0.98 -13.91
N SER A 227 -9.69 0.97 -12.69
CA SER A 227 -8.71 -0.02 -12.25
C SER A 227 -8.94 -0.43 -10.78
N SER A 228 -8.15 -1.40 -10.31
CA SER A 228 -8.14 -1.80 -8.91
C SER A 228 -7.08 -1.01 -8.11
N PRO A 229 -7.09 -1.04 -6.77
CA PRO A 229 -6.17 -0.24 -5.94
C PRO A 229 -4.70 -0.68 -6.00
N GLY A 230 -4.44 -1.90 -6.46
CA GLY A 230 -3.11 -2.53 -6.38
C GLY A 230 -2.83 -3.24 -5.04
N VAL A 231 -1.63 -3.84 -4.95
CA VAL A 231 -1.21 -4.64 -3.79
C VAL A 231 -0.64 -3.76 -2.67
N GLU A 232 0.14 -2.73 -3.01
CA GLU A 232 0.83 -1.83 -2.05
C GLU A 232 0.01 -0.59 -1.66
N ARG A 233 -1.31 -0.75 -1.57
CA ARG A 233 -2.24 0.35 -1.29
C ARG A 233 -2.01 0.96 0.10
N VAL A 234 -2.33 2.25 0.22
CA VAL A 234 -2.33 2.97 1.50
C VAL A 234 -3.54 2.58 2.33
N VAL A 235 -3.32 2.42 3.63
CA VAL A 235 -4.32 2.05 4.63
C VAL A 235 -4.92 3.33 5.21
N ARG A 236 -6.24 3.51 5.09
CA ARG A 236 -6.96 4.64 5.70
C ARG A 236 -7.08 4.41 7.21
N ILE A 237 -6.56 5.32 8.01
CA ILE A 237 -6.56 5.20 9.47
C ILE A 237 -7.71 6.02 10.06
N PRO A 238 -8.56 5.44 10.93
CA PRO A 238 -8.55 4.05 11.41
C PRO A 238 -9.36 3.05 10.56
N GLN A 239 -10.05 3.50 9.51
CA GLN A 239 -11.13 2.78 8.82
C GLN A 239 -10.70 1.40 8.30
N ASP A 240 -9.49 1.28 7.77
CA ASP A 240 -8.96 0.06 7.17
C ASP A 240 -8.12 -0.80 8.12
N LEU A 241 -7.87 -0.34 9.36
CA LEU A 241 -6.98 -1.03 10.30
C LEU A 241 -7.49 -2.43 10.66
N ASP A 242 -8.79 -2.56 10.96
CA ASP A 242 -9.36 -3.87 11.30
C ASP A 242 -9.31 -4.84 10.12
N ARG A 243 -9.57 -4.32 8.91
CA ARG A 243 -9.57 -5.08 7.66
C ARG A 243 -8.20 -5.71 7.37
N TYR A 244 -7.13 -4.97 7.63
CA TYR A 244 -5.77 -5.36 7.28
C TYR A 244 -4.89 -5.76 8.48
N LYS A 245 -5.45 -5.92 9.68
CA LYS A 245 -4.70 -6.20 10.93
C LYS A 245 -3.74 -7.40 10.87
N ASP A 246 -4.04 -8.39 10.02
CA ASP A 246 -3.23 -9.60 9.87
C ASP A 246 -2.08 -9.46 8.87
N ARG A 247 -1.98 -8.32 8.16
CA ARG A 247 -0.97 -8.09 7.13
C ARG A 247 0.23 -7.30 7.66
N PRO A 248 1.45 -7.60 7.19
CA PRO A 248 2.57 -6.70 7.39
C PRO A 248 2.31 -5.39 6.64
N MET A 249 2.65 -4.27 7.28
CA MET A 249 2.50 -2.93 6.74
C MET A 249 3.82 -2.19 6.85
N TYR A 250 4.19 -1.47 5.80
CA TYR A 250 5.22 -0.45 5.91
C TYR A 250 4.61 0.79 6.57
N VAL A 251 5.24 1.27 7.64
CA VAL A 251 4.79 2.41 8.43
C VAL A 251 5.91 3.44 8.50
N ARG A 252 5.61 4.67 8.10
CA ARG A 252 6.44 5.87 8.33
C ARG A 252 5.74 6.74 9.36
N TYR A 253 6.46 7.15 10.40
CA TYR A 253 5.92 7.92 11.52
C TYR A 253 6.91 8.97 12.01
N THR A 254 6.40 10.01 12.67
CA THR A 254 7.22 10.98 13.41
C THR A 254 7.27 10.56 14.87
N ASN A 255 8.46 10.50 15.45
CA ASN A 255 8.63 10.22 16.87
C ASN A 255 8.42 11.52 17.67
N GLU A 256 7.45 11.53 18.58
CA GLU A 256 7.12 12.73 19.38
C GLU A 256 8.26 13.11 20.35
N ASP A 257 9.03 12.15 20.84
CA ASP A 257 10.09 12.41 21.83
C ASP A 257 11.37 12.99 21.20
N THR A 258 11.67 12.59 19.96
CA THR A 258 12.92 12.95 19.28
C THR A 258 12.72 13.85 18.07
N GLU A 259 11.47 14.14 17.68
CA GLU A 259 11.09 14.86 16.45
C GLU A 259 11.73 14.27 15.17
N THR A 260 12.19 13.04 15.24
CA THR A 260 12.80 12.33 14.11
C THR A 260 11.78 11.45 13.42
N GLU A 261 11.90 11.30 12.11
CA GLU A 261 11.14 10.31 11.37
C GLU A 261 11.71 8.90 11.60
N GLY A 262 10.80 7.94 11.73
CA GLY A 262 11.11 6.53 11.82
C GLY A 262 10.27 5.75 10.82
N ASP A 263 10.82 4.65 10.33
CA ASP A 263 10.12 3.77 9.41
C ASP A 263 10.42 2.29 9.66
N GLY A 264 9.56 1.43 9.13
CA GLY A 264 9.77 -0.01 9.20
C GLY A 264 8.55 -0.82 8.76
N ILE A 265 8.75 -2.13 8.66
CA ILE A 265 7.67 -3.07 8.34
C ILE A 265 7.20 -3.74 9.62
N PHE A 266 5.96 -3.48 9.98
CA PHE A 266 5.36 -3.90 11.23
C PHE A 266 4.08 -4.68 11.00
N ARG A 267 3.68 -5.45 12.01
CA ARG A 267 2.33 -6.00 12.12
C ARG A 267 1.56 -5.16 13.13
N LEU A 268 0.26 -4.99 12.90
CA LEU A 268 -0.62 -4.37 13.88
C LEU A 268 -0.81 -5.34 15.05
N VAL A 269 -0.62 -4.86 16.28
CA VAL A 269 -0.83 -5.65 17.51
C VAL A 269 -2.21 -5.34 18.07
N SER A 270 -2.52 -4.05 18.18
CA SER A 270 -3.81 -3.52 18.63
C SER A 270 -3.93 -2.06 18.23
N PHE A 271 -5.14 -1.54 18.21
CA PHE A 271 -5.41 -0.12 18.03
C PHE A 271 -6.62 0.27 18.87
N ASP A 272 -6.67 1.54 19.26
CA ASP A 272 -7.78 2.13 20.00
C ASP A 272 -8.25 3.38 19.25
N VAL A 273 -9.51 3.37 18.85
CA VAL A 273 -10.12 4.47 18.07
C VAL A 273 -10.41 5.67 18.96
N GLU A 274 -10.74 5.46 20.23
CA GLU A 274 -11.04 6.54 21.19
C GLU A 274 -9.77 7.23 21.64
N ALA A 275 -8.74 6.45 21.99
CA ALA A 275 -7.43 6.99 22.35
C ALA A 275 -6.60 7.44 21.14
N LYS A 276 -7.02 7.09 19.91
CA LYS A 276 -6.33 7.37 18.64
C LYS A 276 -4.88 6.86 18.62
N ILE A 277 -4.66 5.65 19.11
CA ILE A 277 -3.33 5.03 19.18
C ILE A 277 -3.29 3.69 18.46
N CYS A 278 -2.14 3.38 17.88
CA CYS A 278 -1.79 2.08 17.32
C CYS A 278 -0.60 1.50 18.10
N ILE A 279 -0.65 0.19 18.35
CA ILE A 279 0.48 -0.59 18.86
C ILE A 279 0.96 -1.51 17.75
N TRP A 280 2.23 -1.39 17.41
CA TRP A 280 2.91 -2.11 16.35
C TRP A 280 3.91 -3.10 16.93
N GLY A 281 4.12 -4.21 16.24
CA GLY A 281 5.21 -5.15 16.52
C GLY A 281 6.02 -5.42 15.26
N ILE A 282 7.26 -5.89 15.39
CA ILE A 282 8.07 -6.27 14.22
C ILE A 282 7.37 -7.38 13.46
N ALA A 283 7.16 -7.19 12.15
CA ALA A 283 6.59 -8.22 11.29
C ALA A 283 7.61 -9.34 11.07
N ASP A 284 7.15 -10.60 11.14
CA ASP A 284 8.00 -11.76 10.99
C ASP A 284 8.22 -12.14 9.51
N ILE A 285 8.88 -11.23 8.78
CA ILE A 285 9.14 -11.33 7.34
C ILE A 285 10.63 -11.45 7.05
N ARG A 286 10.99 -11.93 5.85
CA ARG A 286 12.39 -12.12 5.42
C ARG A 286 13.25 -10.88 5.65
N VAL A 287 12.79 -9.72 5.21
CA VAL A 287 13.52 -8.43 5.31
C VAL A 287 13.87 -8.08 6.76
N ASN A 288 12.97 -8.35 7.71
CA ASN A 288 13.21 -8.09 9.13
C ASN A 288 14.06 -9.17 9.80
N ARG A 289 13.92 -10.43 9.37
CA ARG A 289 14.73 -11.57 9.86
C ARG A 289 16.20 -11.42 9.47
N GLU A 290 16.47 -11.01 8.24
CA GLU A 290 17.83 -10.87 7.70
C GLU A 290 18.67 -9.84 8.47
N LYS A 291 18.05 -8.82 9.07
CA LYS A 291 18.72 -7.88 9.99
C LYS A 291 19.33 -8.57 11.22
N ALA A 292 18.85 -9.76 11.60
CA ALA A 292 19.39 -10.60 12.67
C ALA A 292 20.26 -11.78 12.16
N GLY A 293 20.37 -11.95 10.85
CA GLY A 293 21.10 -13.02 10.16
C GLY A 293 20.20 -13.86 9.24
N LYS A 294 20.68 -14.18 8.04
CA LYS A 294 19.95 -14.93 7.00
C LYS A 294 19.36 -16.24 7.56
N GLY A 295 18.06 -16.45 7.35
CA GLY A 295 17.33 -17.66 7.75
C GLY A 295 17.05 -17.80 9.25
N ARG A 296 17.46 -16.85 10.11
CA ARG A 296 17.14 -16.90 11.54
C ARG A 296 15.75 -16.34 11.81
N PRO A 297 14.93 -16.99 12.66
CA PRO A 297 13.68 -16.40 13.12
C PRO A 297 13.96 -15.17 13.99
N LEU A 298 12.95 -14.32 14.18
CA LEU A 298 13.06 -13.17 15.08
C LEU A 298 13.45 -13.60 16.50
N SER A 299 14.38 -12.85 17.10
CA SER A 299 14.78 -13.05 18.50
C SER A 299 13.60 -12.80 19.45
N LYS A 300 13.68 -13.32 20.69
CA LYS A 300 12.67 -13.06 21.72
C LYS A 300 12.44 -11.55 21.92
N LYS A 301 13.53 -10.78 22.01
CA LYS A 301 13.47 -9.31 22.14
C LYS A 301 12.74 -8.64 20.98
N GLN A 302 12.97 -9.08 19.74
CA GLN A 302 12.29 -8.53 18.57
C GLN A 302 10.79 -8.87 18.55
N ARG A 303 10.42 -10.10 18.94
CA ARG A 303 9.01 -10.52 18.99
C ARG A 303 8.19 -9.80 20.07
N GLU A 304 8.83 -9.46 21.18
CA GLU A 304 8.22 -8.72 22.29
C GLU A 304 8.29 -7.20 22.10
N TRP A 305 9.11 -6.70 21.18
CA TRP A 305 9.24 -5.27 20.92
C TRP A 305 7.91 -4.67 20.45
N ARG A 306 7.57 -3.50 21.01
CA ARG A 306 6.36 -2.74 20.69
C ARG A 306 6.72 -1.29 20.38
N LEU A 307 6.02 -0.74 19.40
CA LEU A 307 6.02 0.68 19.10
C LEU A 307 4.59 1.19 19.25
N GLU A 308 4.44 2.25 20.03
CA GLU A 308 3.19 2.97 20.18
C GLU A 308 3.24 4.25 19.33
N THR A 309 2.19 4.51 18.55
CA THR A 309 2.08 5.72 17.74
C THR A 309 0.66 6.28 17.83
N ALA A 310 0.53 7.59 18.02
CA ALA A 310 -0.73 8.28 17.77
C ALA A 310 -1.12 8.21 16.28
N PHE A 311 -2.42 8.29 15.96
CA PHE A 311 -2.87 8.34 14.57
C PHE A 311 -2.28 9.55 13.82
N GLU A 312 -2.10 10.67 14.52
CA GLU A 312 -1.59 11.93 13.96
C GLU A 312 -0.09 11.90 13.68
N SER A 313 0.66 11.00 14.33
CA SER A 313 2.10 10.85 14.09
C SER A 313 2.42 9.93 12.91
N LEU A 314 1.43 9.18 12.42
CA LEU A 314 1.56 8.31 11.24
C LEU A 314 1.56 9.16 9.96
N ARG A 315 2.66 9.09 9.20
CA ARG A 315 2.84 9.80 7.92
C ARG A 315 2.38 8.97 6.74
N LEU A 316 2.62 7.67 6.79
CA LEU A 316 2.24 6.73 5.74
C LEU A 316 2.08 5.34 6.34
N VAL A 317 0.99 4.67 6.01
CA VAL A 317 0.81 3.24 6.26
C VAL A 317 0.38 2.60 4.96
N ARG A 318 1.16 1.66 4.45
CA ARG A 318 0.84 0.91 3.23
C ARG A 318 1.02 -0.58 3.43
N LEU A 319 0.25 -1.38 2.73
CA LEU A 319 0.42 -2.84 2.75
C LEU A 319 1.80 -3.20 2.22
N HIS A 320 2.47 -4.13 2.91
CA HIS A 320 3.73 -4.70 2.45
C HIS A 320 3.46 -5.98 1.67
N SER A 321 4.04 -6.10 0.48
CA SER A 321 4.04 -7.31 -0.33
C SER A 321 5.35 -8.05 -0.11
N GLU A 322 5.27 -9.32 0.26
CA GLU A 322 6.45 -10.19 0.27
C GLU A 322 6.72 -10.61 -1.18
N CYS A 323 7.69 -9.97 -1.83
CA CYS A 323 8.27 -10.45 -3.09
C CYS A 323 9.40 -11.45 -2.83
#